data_AF-A0A2D6XTW6-F1
#
_entry.id   AF-A0A2D6XTW6-F1
#
_cell.length_a   1.000
_cell.length_b   1.000
_cell.length_c   1.000
_cell.angle_alpha   90.00
_cell.angle_beta   90.00
_cell.angle_gamma   90.00
#
_symmetry.space_group_name_H-M   'P 1'
#
loop_
_entity.id
_entity.type
_entity.pdbx_description
1 polymer ?
#
loop_
_entity_poly.entity_id
_entity_poly.type
_entity_poly.pdbx_seq_one_letter_code
_entity_poly.pdbx_strand_id
1 'polypeptide(L)'
;MEDFKKISARLEIAKKKIKKNLIKDDSANVTSLGKAFKISTELVASVVVGTTLGYILDNWFDTKPWLIICFFFMGVAAGILNVIRSAKNMHRNLKK
;
A
#
# COMPACT_ATOMS: atom_id res chain seq x y z
N MET A 1 -53.52 -7.62 9.36
CA MET A 1 -52.73 -6.56 8.67
C MET A 1 -51.39 -6.28 9.36
N GLU A 2 -51.26 -6.45 10.67
CA GLU A 2 -50.03 -6.15 11.41
C GLU A 2 -48.85 -7.09 11.08
N ASP A 3 -49.10 -8.36 10.74
CA ASP A 3 -48.05 -9.34 10.44
C ASP A 3 -47.21 -8.96 9.21
N PHE A 4 -47.87 -8.42 8.18
CA PHE A 4 -47.19 -7.92 6.97
C PHE A 4 -46.22 -6.77 7.30
N LYS A 5 -46.61 -5.88 8.22
CA LYS A 5 -45.79 -4.73 8.65
C LYS A 5 -44.55 -5.17 9.43
N LYS A 6 -44.64 -6.26 10.19
CA LYS A 6 -43.53 -6.86 10.93
C LYS A 6 -42.53 -7.55 10.02
N ILE A 7 -43.01 -8.21 8.98
CA ILE A 7 -42.17 -8.88 7.97
C ILE A 7 -41.38 -7.84 7.16
N SER A 8 -42.03 -6.77 6.70
CA SER A 8 -41.34 -5.70 5.97
C SER A 8 -40.33 -4.95 6.83
N ALA A 9 -40.63 -4.68 8.11
CA ALA A 9 -39.66 -4.11 9.04
C ALA A 9 -38.40 -4.99 9.20
N ARG A 10 -38.58 -6.31 9.33
CA ARG A 10 -37.45 -7.26 9.41
C ARG A 10 -36.64 -7.32 8.11
N LEU A 11 -37.32 -7.25 6.96
CA LEU A 11 -36.70 -7.27 5.64
C LEU A 11 -35.89 -6.00 5.37
N GLU A 12 -36.39 -4.84 5.79
CA GLU A 12 -35.69 -3.57 5.69
C GLU A 12 -34.43 -3.55 6.58
N ILE A 13 -34.53 -4.06 7.81
CA ILE A 13 -33.37 -4.20 8.71
C ILE A 13 -32.32 -5.13 8.10
N ALA A 14 -32.74 -6.26 7.53
CA ALA A 14 -31.83 -7.20 6.85
C ALA A 14 -31.16 -6.56 5.63
N LYS A 15 -31.93 -5.88 4.77
CA LYS A 15 -31.39 -5.15 3.60
C LYS A 15 -30.42 -4.06 4.01
N LYS A 16 -30.73 -3.28 5.04
CA LYS A 16 -29.86 -2.20 5.56
C LYS A 16 -28.54 -2.77 6.10
N LYS A 17 -28.59 -3.92 6.80
CA LYS A 17 -27.40 -4.61 7.29
C LYS A 17 -26.53 -5.13 6.15
N ILE A 18 -27.13 -5.72 5.11
CA ILE A 18 -26.43 -6.19 3.90
C ILE A 18 -25.78 -5.03 3.16
N LYS A 19 -26.53 -3.96 2.87
CA LYS A 19 -26.00 -2.76 2.19
C LYS A 19 -24.83 -2.13 2.96
N LYS A 20 -24.93 -2.06 4.30
CA LYS A 20 -23.85 -1.55 5.15
C LYS A 20 -22.62 -2.46 5.09
N ASN A 21 -22.80 -3.78 5.03
CA ASN A 21 -21.68 -4.72 4.91
C ASN A 21 -20.99 -4.61 3.55
N LEU A 22 -21.75 -4.53 2.45
CA LEU A 22 -21.22 -4.35 1.09
C LEU A 22 -20.35 -3.09 0.98
N ILE A 23 -20.84 -1.94 1.44
CA ILE A 23 -20.09 -0.68 1.41
C ILE A 23 -18.82 -0.77 2.29
N LYS A 24 -18.91 -1.47 3.43
CA LYS A 24 -17.77 -1.65 4.34
C LYS A 24 -16.71 -2.58 3.75
N ASP A 25 -17.14 -3.61 3.02
CA ASP A 25 -16.25 -4.55 2.33
C ASP A 25 -15.54 -3.84 1.17
N ASP A 26 -16.28 -3.15 0.29
CA ASP A 26 -15.71 -2.35 -0.80
C ASP A 26 -14.70 -1.32 -0.25
N SER A 27 -15.08 -0.58 0.80
CA SER A 27 -14.19 0.40 1.45
C SER A 27 -12.96 -0.24 2.11
N ALA A 28 -13.08 -1.44 2.69
CA ALA A 28 -11.94 -2.16 3.25
C ALA A 28 -11.00 -2.66 2.15
N ASN A 29 -11.56 -3.11 1.02
CA ASN A 29 -10.82 -3.54 -0.15
C ASN A 29 -10.07 -2.37 -0.81
N VAL A 30 -10.70 -1.21 -1.04
CA VAL A 30 -9.96 -0.03 -1.56
C VAL A 30 -8.89 0.48 -0.60
N THR A 31 -9.12 0.42 0.72
CA THR A 31 -8.09 0.79 1.70
C THR A 31 -6.89 -0.15 1.68
N SER A 32 -7.13 -1.45 1.53
CA SER A 32 -6.08 -2.47 1.47
C SER A 32 -5.28 -2.38 0.17
N LEU A 33 -5.98 -2.16 -0.96
CA LEU A 33 -5.36 -1.94 -2.26
C LEU A 33 -4.50 -0.68 -2.27
N GLY A 34 -4.99 0.44 -1.73
CA GLY A 34 -4.23 1.69 -1.63
C GLY A 34 -2.95 1.54 -0.79
N LYS A 35 -3.00 0.74 0.29
CA LYS A 35 -1.80 0.42 1.08
C LYS A 35 -0.79 -0.42 0.30
N ALA A 36 -1.26 -1.44 -0.44
CA ALA A 36 -0.40 -2.28 -1.27
C ALA A 36 0.28 -1.44 -2.37
N PHE A 37 -0.49 -0.60 -3.08
CA PHE A 37 0.04 0.31 -4.09
C PHE A 37 1.08 1.27 -3.52
N LYS A 38 0.82 1.86 -2.34
CA LYS A 38 1.80 2.73 -1.68
C LYS A 38 3.13 2.00 -1.48
N ILE A 39 3.09 0.80 -0.90
CA ILE A 39 4.28 -0.03 -0.68
C ILE A 39 5.00 -0.32 -2.00
N SER A 40 4.28 -0.69 -3.05
CA SER A 40 4.85 -0.93 -4.39
C SER A 40 5.51 0.32 -4.95
N THR A 41 4.85 1.47 -4.89
CA THR A 41 5.38 2.74 -5.41
C THR A 41 6.59 3.24 -4.61
N GLU A 42 6.64 3.01 -3.29
CA GLU A 42 7.78 3.37 -2.46
C GLU A 42 9.03 2.58 -2.88
N LEU A 43 8.89 1.28 -3.19
CA LEU A 43 9.99 0.47 -3.71
C LEU A 43 10.45 0.93 -5.09
N VAL A 44 9.52 1.14 -6.02
CA VAL A 44 9.88 1.57 -7.38
C VAL A 44 10.55 2.94 -7.34
N ALA A 45 10.02 3.88 -6.54
CA ALA A 45 10.58 5.22 -6.40
C ALA A 45 12.02 5.18 -5.87
N SER A 46 12.32 4.37 -4.84
CA SER A 46 13.68 4.30 -4.29
C SER A 46 14.68 3.71 -5.28
N VAL A 47 14.27 2.69 -6.05
CA VAL A 47 15.10 2.08 -7.10
C VAL A 47 15.36 3.07 -8.23
N VAL A 48 14.33 3.74 -8.74
CA VAL A 48 14.46 4.75 -9.80
C VAL A 48 15.41 5.86 -9.35
N VAL A 49 15.22 6.41 -8.14
CA VAL A 49 16.11 7.46 -7.60
C VAL A 49 17.55 6.95 -7.47
N GLY A 50 17.77 5.75 -6.93
CA GLY A 50 19.10 5.16 -6.80
C GLY A 50 19.77 4.95 -8.15
N THR A 51 19.07 4.34 -9.11
CA THR A 51 19.59 4.11 -10.47
C THR A 51 19.86 5.41 -11.22
N THR A 52 18.97 6.41 -11.11
CA THR A 52 19.19 7.74 -11.73
C THR A 52 20.41 8.44 -11.13
N LEU A 53 20.56 8.43 -9.81
CA LEU A 53 21.75 8.98 -9.14
C LEU A 53 23.01 8.23 -9.56
N GLY A 54 22.96 6.90 -9.58
CA GLY A 54 24.06 6.06 -10.05
C GLY A 54 24.46 6.39 -11.49
N TYR A 55 23.49 6.62 -12.38
CA TYR A 55 23.74 6.98 -13.78
C TYR A 55 24.42 8.34 -13.95
N ILE A 56 23.97 9.35 -13.19
CA ILE A 56 24.59 10.68 -13.21
C ILE A 56 26.03 10.60 -12.71
N LEU A 57 26.26 9.86 -11.61
CA LEU A 57 27.60 9.65 -11.04
C LEU A 57 28.52 8.90 -12.00
N ASP A 58 28.02 7.82 -12.60
CA ASP A 58 28.78 7.05 -13.58
C ASP A 58 29.17 7.89 -14.80
N ASN A 59 28.38 8.89 -15.18
CA ASN A 59 28.71 9.83 -16.26
C ASN A 59 29.72 10.91 -15.86
N TRP A 60 29.83 11.24 -14.57
CA TRP A 60 30.84 12.18 -14.08
C TRP A 60 32.20 11.52 -13.87
N PHE A 61 32.21 10.28 -13.40
CA PHE A 61 33.44 9.53 -13.10
C PHE A 61 33.90 8.62 -14.25
N ASP A 62 33.16 8.55 -15.36
CA ASP A 62 33.38 7.61 -16.47
C ASP A 62 33.47 6.13 -16.04
N THR A 63 32.84 5.80 -14.90
CA THR A 63 32.84 4.45 -14.30
C THR A 63 31.72 3.55 -14.81
N LYS A 64 31.04 3.93 -15.90
CA LYS A 64 29.89 3.21 -16.44
C LYS A 64 30.20 1.72 -16.71
N PRO A 65 29.37 0.76 -16.25
CA PRO A 65 28.12 0.89 -15.48
C PRO A 65 28.28 0.52 -13.98
N TRP A 66 29.44 0.71 -13.37
CA TRP A 66 29.75 0.15 -12.05
C TRP A 66 29.00 0.86 -10.91
N LEU A 67 28.92 2.20 -10.92
CA LEU A 67 28.17 2.93 -9.89
C LEU A 67 26.67 2.70 -10.05
N ILE A 68 26.14 2.63 -11.27
CA ILE A 68 24.73 2.29 -11.49
C ILE A 68 24.36 0.97 -10.80
N ILE A 69 25.19 -0.07 -10.94
CA ILE A 69 24.93 -1.38 -10.32
C ILE A 69 24.97 -1.25 -8.80
N CYS A 70 25.98 -0.58 -8.24
CA CYS A 70 26.12 -0.39 -6.80
C CYS A 70 24.92 0.39 -6.21
N PHE A 71 24.55 1.51 -6.83
CA PHE A 71 23.44 2.35 -6.40
C PHE A 71 22.07 1.69 -6.63
N PHE A 72 21.93 0.79 -7.61
CA PHE A 72 20.73 -0.02 -7.77
C PHE A 72 20.49 -0.88 -6.53
N PHE A 73 21.50 -1.67 -6.09
CA PHE A 73 21.37 -2.48 -4.88
C PHE A 73 21.11 -1.62 -3.64
N MET A 74 21.78 -0.47 -3.54
CA MET A 74 21.57 0.47 -2.45
C MET A 74 20.14 1.05 -2.46
N GLY A 75 19.58 1.37 -3.62
CA GLY A 75 18.21 1.85 -3.80
C GLY A 75 17.17 0.77 -3.48
N VAL A 76 17.43 -0.48 -3.85
CA VAL A 76 16.60 -1.65 -3.46
C VAL A 76 16.64 -1.83 -1.94
N ALA A 77 17.83 -1.84 -1.34
CA ALA A 77 18.00 -1.99 0.11
C ALA A 77 17.26 -0.87 0.87
N ALA A 78 17.42 0.38 0.44
CA ALA A 78 16.71 1.52 1.02
C ALA A 78 15.18 1.39 0.90
N GLY A 79 14.68 0.94 -0.25
CA GLY A 79 13.26 0.66 -0.47
C GLY A 79 12.73 -0.39 0.50
N ILE A 80 13.41 -1.54 0.58
CA ILE A 80 13.02 -2.65 1.47
C ILE A 80 13.00 -2.17 2.93
N LEU A 81 14.02 -1.44 3.37
CA LEU A 81 14.07 -0.86 4.72
C LEU A 81 12.89 0.08 4.99
N ASN A 82 12.50 0.90 4.02
CA ASN A 82 11.35 1.79 4.15
C ASN A 82 10.03 1.01 4.30
N VAL A 83 9.84 -0.04 3.49
CA VAL A 83 8.66 -0.91 3.56
C VAL A 83 8.57 -1.65 4.89
N ILE A 84 9.68 -2.23 5.36
CA ILE A 84 9.73 -2.93 6.66
C ILE A 84 9.41 -1.93 7.80
N ARG A 85 9.93 -0.71 7.73
CA ARG A 85 9.61 0.35 8.70
C ARG A 85 8.13 0.70 8.67
N SER A 86 7.53 0.81 7.49
CA SER A 86 6.11 1.07 7.30
C SER A 86 5.23 -0.03 7.91
N ALA A 87 5.59 -1.30 7.67
CA ALA A 87 4.92 -2.46 8.26
C ALA A 87 5.07 -2.50 9.79
N LYS A 88 6.28 -2.26 10.30
CA LYS A 88 6.56 -2.24 11.75
C LYS A 88 5.79 -1.13 12.48
N ASN A 89 5.68 0.06 11.87
CA ASN A 89 4.90 1.16 12.43
C ASN A 89 3.40 0.82 12.51
N MET A 90 2.87 0.10 11.51
CA MET A 90 1.49 -0.39 11.54
C MET A 90 1.26 -1.34 12.72
N HIS A 91 2.22 -2.21 13.02
CA HIS A 91 2.14 -3.14 14.15
C HIS A 91 2.30 -2.47 15.52
N ARG A 92 3.11 -1.41 15.62
CA ARG A 92 3.37 -0.70 16.89
C ARG A 92 2.18 0.13 17.38
N ASN A 93 1.33 0.60 16.46
CA ASN A 93 0.09 1.32 16.78
C ASN A 93 -1.05 0.43 17.29
N LEU A 94 -0.88 -0.90 17.29
CA LEU A 94 -1.86 -1.85 17.84
C LEU A 94 -1.66 -2.14 19.34
N LYS A 95 -0.57 -1.65 19.95
CA LYS A 95 -0.18 -1.95 21.34
C LYS A 95 -0.28 -0.76 22.31
N LYS A 96 -0.89 0.35 21.88
CA LYS A 96 -1.06 1.58 22.65
C LYS A 96 -2.54 1.97 22.62
#